data_AF-A0A328ECF6-F1
#
_entry.id   AF-A0A328ECF6-F1
#
_cell.length_a   1.000
_cell.length_b   1.000
_cell.length_c   1.000
_cell.angle_alpha   90.00
_cell.angle_beta   90.00
_cell.angle_gamma   90.00
#
_symmetry.space_group_name_H-M   'P 1'
#
loop_
_entity.id
_entity.type
_entity.pdbx_description
1 polymer ?
#
loop_
_entity_poly.entity_id
_entity_poly.type
_entity_poly.pdbx_seq_one_letter_code
_entity_poly.pdbx_strand_id
1 'polypeptide(L)'
;MGEFIIFNLIFMKTYKLIKDLPTWKAGDTFILKENGNLFGNENGTEVMVYFSATIEKFDILNNEEWFEEIPQKPKSIWDLKEGDDFWFISISNIYKHTIDTYESFEMCYLEPGNVFFTQEEAEQELNKRKAIQRVRKYCYENNIELFSDEELKEILKNNADDNYLKITHFYNIYYHELDKQFYSSISNSKKYIDYFYFKEIEDVEQVIKNCESDLKIIFNV
;
A
#
# COMPACT_ATOMS: atom_id res chain seq x y z
N MET A 1 6.43 34.80 -15.10
CA MET A 1 5.21 34.54 -14.31
C MET A 1 4.21 33.90 -15.25
N GLY A 2 4.00 32.61 -15.10
CA GLY A 2 3.09 31.82 -15.90
C GLY A 2 2.96 30.49 -15.18
N GLU A 3 2.10 30.47 -14.16
CA GLU A 3 1.74 29.24 -13.47
C GLU A 3 1.01 28.36 -14.49
N PHE A 4 1.72 27.35 -15.00
CA PHE A 4 1.09 26.22 -15.65
C PHE A 4 0.35 25.44 -14.57
N ILE A 5 -0.95 25.68 -14.46
CA ILE A 5 -1.85 24.84 -13.66
C ILE A 5 -1.75 23.43 -14.24
N ILE A 6 -1.30 22.51 -13.38
CA ILE A 6 -1.21 21.09 -13.62
C ILE A 6 -2.59 20.61 -14.08
N PHE A 7 -2.68 20.14 -15.33
CA PHE A 7 -3.75 19.25 -15.77
C PHE A 7 -3.62 17.97 -14.93
N ASN A 8 -4.23 17.96 -13.75
CA ASN A 8 -4.55 16.70 -13.11
C ASN A 8 -5.38 15.92 -14.12
N LEU A 9 -4.95 14.70 -14.44
CA LEU A 9 -5.80 13.72 -15.10
C LEU A 9 -7.01 13.49 -14.17
N ILE A 10 -8.07 14.28 -14.36
CA ILE A 10 -9.30 14.16 -13.60
C ILE A 10 -9.98 12.89 -14.11
N PHE A 11 -9.84 11.81 -13.34
CA PHE A 11 -10.81 10.72 -13.40
C PHE A 11 -12.21 11.30 -13.30
N MET A 12 -13.19 10.69 -13.97
CA MET A 12 -14.60 11.07 -13.83
C MET A 12 -14.93 11.25 -12.33
N LYS A 13 -15.38 12.43 -11.94
CA LYS A 13 -15.73 12.73 -10.54
C LYS A 13 -17.24 12.79 -10.41
N THR A 14 -17.78 12.25 -9.33
CA THR A 14 -19.20 12.40 -9.01
C THR A 14 -19.38 13.36 -7.86
N TYR A 15 -20.41 14.17 -7.94
CA TYR A 15 -20.80 15.12 -6.92
C TYR A 15 -22.26 14.87 -6.54
N LYS A 16 -22.57 15.00 -5.26
CA LYS A 16 -23.94 14.99 -4.74
C LYS A 16 -24.37 16.41 -4.39
N LEU A 17 -25.59 16.77 -4.73
CA LEU A 17 -26.17 18.05 -4.34
C LEU A 17 -26.58 18.04 -2.87
N ILE A 18 -26.18 19.06 -2.11
CA ILE A 18 -26.50 19.16 -0.68
C ILE A 18 -27.83 19.91 -0.45
N LYS A 19 -28.13 20.90 -1.30
CA LYS A 19 -29.31 21.78 -1.17
C LYS A 19 -30.10 21.82 -2.47
N ASP A 20 -31.42 22.01 -2.37
CA ASP A 20 -32.27 22.20 -3.53
C ASP A 20 -31.79 23.38 -4.40
N LEU A 21 -31.73 23.14 -5.71
CA LEU A 21 -31.61 24.14 -6.75
C LEU A 21 -32.97 24.33 -7.45
N PRO A 22 -33.16 25.41 -8.24
CA PRO A 22 -34.40 25.61 -8.98
C PRO A 22 -34.81 24.42 -9.87
N THR A 23 -33.83 23.71 -10.43
CA THR A 23 -34.03 22.59 -11.37
C THR A 23 -33.71 21.22 -10.77
N TRP A 24 -32.92 21.15 -9.69
CA TRP A 24 -32.38 19.92 -9.13
C TRP A 24 -32.66 19.83 -7.63
N LYS A 25 -32.81 18.63 -7.10
CA LYS A 25 -33.13 18.39 -5.69
C LYS A 25 -31.91 17.94 -4.91
N ALA A 26 -31.90 18.28 -3.62
CA ALA A 26 -30.89 17.76 -2.70
C ALA A 26 -30.86 16.22 -2.79
N GLY A 27 -29.67 15.67 -2.97
CA GLY A 27 -29.45 14.25 -3.23
C GLY A 27 -29.22 13.87 -4.69
N ASP A 28 -29.55 14.74 -5.65
CA ASP A 28 -29.24 14.51 -7.07
C ASP A 28 -27.72 14.40 -7.27
N THR A 29 -27.33 13.56 -8.23
CA THR A 29 -25.92 13.29 -8.53
C THR A 29 -25.52 13.87 -9.87
N PHE A 30 -24.29 14.36 -9.92
CA PHE A 30 -23.69 14.99 -11.09
C PHE A 30 -22.33 14.39 -11.39
N ILE A 31 -22.00 14.31 -12.66
CA ILE A 31 -20.75 13.73 -13.15
C ILE A 31 -19.93 14.82 -13.83
N LEU A 32 -18.75 15.09 -13.31
CA LEU A 32 -17.73 15.90 -13.96
C LEU A 32 -16.96 15.01 -14.93
N LYS A 33 -17.09 15.31 -16.23
CA LYS A 33 -16.43 14.56 -17.30
C LYS A 33 -15.04 15.13 -17.62
N GLU A 34 -14.29 14.37 -18.41
CA GLU A 34 -12.93 14.73 -18.86
C GLU A 34 -12.86 16.08 -19.60
N ASN A 35 -13.94 16.50 -20.26
CA ASN A 35 -14.04 17.80 -20.91
C ASN A 35 -14.26 18.98 -19.93
N GLY A 36 -14.27 18.70 -18.63
CA GLY A 36 -14.48 19.68 -17.55
C GLY A 36 -15.93 20.12 -17.38
N ASN A 37 -16.88 19.60 -18.16
CA ASN A 37 -18.29 19.95 -18.03
C ASN A 37 -18.96 19.03 -16.99
N LEU A 38 -19.90 19.61 -16.23
CA LEU A 38 -20.72 18.90 -15.25
C LEU A 38 -22.04 18.48 -15.88
N PHE A 39 -22.40 17.21 -15.76
CA PHE A 39 -23.63 16.63 -16.28
C PHE A 39 -24.51 16.07 -15.16
N GLY A 40 -25.82 16.19 -15.31
CA GLY A 40 -26.83 15.55 -14.47
C GLY A 40 -27.69 14.59 -15.29
N ASN A 41 -28.49 13.76 -14.63
CA ASN A 41 -29.44 12.87 -15.29
C ASN A 41 -30.87 13.34 -15.03
N GLU A 42 -31.58 13.71 -16.09
CA GLU A 42 -32.99 14.07 -16.04
C GLU A 42 -33.79 13.04 -16.83
N ASN A 43 -34.63 12.25 -16.15
CA ASN A 43 -35.49 11.23 -16.77
C ASN A 43 -34.76 10.27 -17.73
N GLY A 44 -33.53 9.85 -17.37
CA GLY A 44 -32.72 8.95 -18.18
C GLY A 44 -31.93 9.64 -19.29
N THR A 45 -32.06 10.97 -19.44
CA THR A 45 -31.30 11.76 -20.40
C THR A 45 -30.19 12.51 -19.68
N GLU A 46 -28.99 12.45 -20.23
CA GLU A 46 -27.85 13.22 -19.71
C GLU A 46 -27.95 14.68 -20.18
N VAL A 47 -27.91 15.61 -19.23
CA VAL A 47 -28.04 17.05 -19.47
C VAL A 47 -26.81 17.77 -18.93
N MET A 48 -26.19 18.62 -19.75
CA MET A 48 -25.10 19.48 -19.29
C MET A 48 -25.66 20.55 -18.35
N VAL A 49 -25.17 20.58 -17.11
CA VAL A 49 -25.62 21.51 -16.07
C VAL A 49 -24.72 22.74 -16.04
N TYR A 50 -23.40 22.52 -16.02
CA TYR A 50 -22.42 23.61 -16.06
C TYR A 50 -21.32 23.33 -17.07
N PHE A 51 -20.96 24.37 -17.81
CA PHE A 51 -19.80 24.39 -18.68
C PHE A 51 -18.52 24.57 -17.86
N SER A 52 -17.40 23.98 -18.30
CA SER A 52 -16.11 23.99 -17.60
C SER A 52 -15.67 25.39 -17.17
N ALA A 53 -15.72 26.37 -18.08
CA ALA A 53 -15.33 27.75 -17.77
C ALA A 53 -16.22 28.40 -16.69
N THR A 54 -17.47 27.97 -16.55
CA THR A 54 -18.38 28.46 -15.49
C THR A 54 -17.99 27.86 -14.14
N ILE A 55 -17.65 26.56 -14.12
CA ILE A 55 -17.22 25.86 -12.92
C ILE A 55 -15.94 26.49 -12.38
N GLU A 56 -14.94 26.70 -13.22
CA GLU A 56 -13.66 27.32 -12.83
C GLU A 56 -13.84 28.76 -12.35
N LYS A 57 -14.60 29.57 -13.10
CA LYS A 57 -14.77 30.99 -12.80
C LYS A 57 -15.46 31.25 -11.45
N PHE A 58 -16.41 30.39 -11.09
CA PHE A 58 -17.23 30.57 -9.89
C PHE A 58 -16.93 29.55 -8.79
N ASP A 59 -15.92 28.71 -9.01
CA ASP A 59 -15.46 27.69 -8.08
C ASP A 59 -16.59 26.77 -7.56
N ILE A 60 -17.51 26.42 -8.47
CA ILE A 60 -18.82 25.82 -8.12
C ILE A 60 -18.66 24.52 -7.32
N LEU A 61 -17.69 23.69 -7.68
CA LEU A 61 -17.51 22.34 -7.11
C LEU A 61 -16.70 22.32 -5.81
N ASN A 62 -15.96 23.38 -5.50
CA ASN A 62 -15.25 23.50 -4.21
C ASN A 62 -16.14 24.13 -3.13
N ASN A 63 -17.37 24.51 -3.48
CA ASN A 63 -18.33 25.01 -2.52
C ASN A 63 -19.04 23.86 -1.79
N GLU A 64 -18.50 23.50 -0.63
CA GLU A 64 -19.01 22.45 0.27
C GLU A 64 -20.44 22.71 0.80
N GLU A 65 -21.02 23.89 0.59
CA GLU A 65 -22.43 24.12 0.93
C GLU A 65 -23.41 23.61 -0.14
N TRP A 66 -22.92 23.41 -1.37
CA TRP A 66 -23.74 23.07 -2.52
C TRP A 66 -23.43 21.68 -3.06
N PHE A 67 -22.15 21.29 -3.11
CA PHE A 67 -21.71 20.02 -3.66
C PHE A 67 -20.80 19.25 -2.70
N GLU A 68 -21.03 17.95 -2.60
CA GLU A 68 -20.16 17.00 -1.91
C GLU A 68 -19.55 16.05 -2.95
N GLU A 69 -18.22 15.96 -3.06
CA GLU A 69 -17.56 14.99 -3.96
C GLU A 69 -17.77 13.56 -3.45
N ILE A 70 -18.42 12.71 -4.25
CA ILE A 70 -18.55 11.28 -3.99
C ILE A 70 -17.26 10.61 -4.49
N PRO A 71 -16.47 9.97 -3.60
CA PRO A 71 -15.25 9.29 -4.00
C PRO A 71 -15.56 8.17 -5.00
N GLN A 72 -15.04 8.26 -6.22
CA GLN A 72 -15.37 7.32 -7.31
C GLN A 72 -14.40 6.14 -7.48
N LYS A 73 -13.45 5.93 -6.57
CA LYS A 73 -12.60 4.73 -6.57
C LYS A 73 -12.41 4.21 -5.15
N PRO A 74 -12.38 2.88 -4.96
CA PRO A 74 -11.84 2.31 -3.73
C PRO A 74 -10.46 2.93 -3.49
N LYS A 75 -10.21 3.44 -2.28
CA LYS A 75 -8.96 4.14 -1.95
C LYS A 75 -7.89 3.17 -1.44
N SER A 76 -8.30 1.96 -1.11
CA SER A 76 -7.49 0.89 -0.57
C SER A 76 -8.12 -0.47 -0.86
N ILE A 77 -7.37 -1.54 -0.58
CA ILE A 77 -7.88 -2.92 -0.62
C ILE A 77 -9.09 -3.15 0.33
N TRP A 78 -9.26 -2.33 1.36
CA TRP A 78 -10.35 -2.43 2.34
C TRP A 78 -11.66 -1.80 1.85
N ASP A 79 -11.59 -1.01 0.78
CA ASP A 79 -12.75 -0.34 0.17
C ASP A 79 -13.34 -1.14 -1.00
N LEU A 80 -12.71 -2.25 -1.39
CA LEU A 80 -13.11 -3.09 -2.50
C LEU A 80 -14.45 -3.79 -2.24
N LYS A 81 -15.28 -3.92 -3.28
CA LYS A 81 -16.62 -4.52 -3.23
C LYS A 81 -16.79 -5.56 -4.32
N GLU A 82 -17.88 -6.31 -4.26
CA GLU A 82 -18.29 -7.21 -5.34
C GLU A 82 -18.32 -6.46 -6.69
N GLY A 83 -17.67 -7.05 -7.70
CA GLY A 83 -17.46 -6.44 -9.01
C GLY A 83 -16.19 -5.59 -9.15
N ASP A 84 -15.48 -5.27 -8.06
CA ASP A 84 -14.19 -4.60 -8.14
C ASP A 84 -13.05 -5.58 -8.48
N ASP A 85 -12.03 -5.07 -9.14
CA ASP A 85 -10.84 -5.82 -9.50
C ASP A 85 -9.74 -5.71 -8.44
N PHE A 86 -8.99 -6.79 -8.25
CA PHE A 86 -7.80 -6.84 -7.40
C PHE A 86 -6.70 -7.70 -8.03
N TRP A 87 -5.49 -7.56 -7.49
CA TRP A 87 -4.33 -8.34 -7.88
C TRP A 87 -3.89 -9.26 -6.74
N PHE A 88 -3.37 -10.43 -7.08
CA PHE A 88 -2.85 -11.38 -6.11
C PHE A 88 -1.67 -12.16 -6.68
N ILE A 89 -0.83 -12.70 -5.79
CA ILE A 89 0.30 -13.55 -6.15
C ILE A 89 -0.12 -15.01 -5.98
N SER A 90 0.04 -15.82 -7.03
CA SER A 90 -0.14 -17.26 -6.96
C SER A 90 1.08 -17.97 -7.53
N ILE A 91 1.66 -18.86 -6.71
CA ILE A 91 2.91 -19.59 -6.98
C ILE A 91 4.07 -18.61 -7.21
N SER A 92 4.27 -18.15 -8.45
CA SER A 92 5.33 -17.23 -8.85
C SER A 92 4.85 -16.16 -9.84
N ASN A 93 3.54 -16.11 -10.11
CA ASN A 93 2.91 -15.21 -11.07
C ASN A 93 1.91 -14.30 -10.37
N ILE A 94 1.62 -13.18 -11.04
CA ILE A 94 0.64 -12.18 -10.61
C ILE A 94 -0.60 -12.33 -11.48
N TYR A 95 -1.76 -12.35 -10.83
CA TYR A 95 -3.05 -12.51 -11.50
C TYR A 95 -3.98 -11.38 -11.08
N LYS A 96 -4.85 -11.01 -12.02
CA LYS A 96 -5.97 -10.11 -11.79
C LYS A 96 -7.23 -10.95 -11.61
N HIS A 97 -8.07 -10.60 -10.64
CA HIS A 97 -9.37 -11.21 -10.45
C HIS A 97 -10.39 -10.13 -10.06
N THR A 98 -11.67 -10.46 -10.23
CA THR A 98 -12.80 -9.62 -9.89
C THR A 98 -13.50 -10.26 -8.70
N ILE A 99 -13.95 -9.47 -7.73
CA ILE A 99 -14.63 -9.99 -6.54
C ILE A 99 -16.01 -10.53 -6.94
N ASP A 100 -16.14 -11.84 -6.98
CA ASP A 100 -17.42 -12.50 -7.25
C ASP A 100 -18.36 -12.42 -6.02
N THR A 101 -17.85 -12.77 -4.84
CA THR A 101 -18.53 -12.59 -3.55
C THR A 101 -17.57 -12.02 -2.52
N TYR A 102 -18.05 -11.11 -1.67
CA TYR A 102 -17.17 -10.47 -0.68
C TYR A 102 -16.63 -11.48 0.35
N GLU A 103 -17.45 -12.45 0.80
CA GLU A 103 -17.04 -13.50 1.75
C GLU A 103 -15.87 -14.34 1.22
N SER A 104 -15.91 -14.75 -0.05
CA SER A 104 -14.80 -15.52 -0.64
C SER A 104 -13.56 -14.65 -0.84
N PHE A 105 -13.73 -13.37 -1.20
CA PHE A 105 -12.62 -12.45 -1.33
C PHE A 105 -11.90 -12.24 0.00
N GLU A 106 -12.68 -11.99 1.05
CA GLU A 106 -12.20 -11.74 2.40
C GLU A 106 -11.38 -12.94 2.92
N MET A 107 -11.98 -14.13 2.94
CA MET A 107 -11.37 -15.34 3.48
C MET A 107 -10.15 -15.83 2.66
N CYS A 108 -10.20 -15.75 1.33
CA CYS A 108 -9.16 -16.35 0.49
C CYS A 108 -7.99 -15.40 0.16
N TYR A 109 -8.20 -14.08 0.19
CA TYR A 109 -7.22 -13.12 -0.31
C TYR A 109 -6.93 -11.98 0.67
N LEU A 110 -7.95 -11.38 1.27
CA LEU A 110 -7.80 -10.24 2.17
C LEU A 110 -7.19 -10.63 3.52
N GLU A 111 -7.80 -11.58 4.24
CA GLU A 111 -7.31 -12.04 5.54
C GLU A 111 -5.90 -12.66 5.48
N PRO A 112 -5.55 -13.46 4.44
CA PRO A 112 -4.18 -13.95 4.27
C PRO A 112 -3.17 -12.86 3.90
N GLY A 113 -3.61 -11.63 3.61
CA GLY A 113 -2.74 -10.53 3.19
C GLY A 113 -2.13 -10.73 1.81
N ASN A 114 -2.84 -11.39 0.89
CA ASN A 114 -2.37 -11.67 -0.47
C ASN A 114 -3.20 -10.95 -1.54
N VAL A 115 -3.60 -9.71 -1.23
CA VAL A 115 -4.35 -8.81 -2.09
C VAL A 115 -3.58 -7.51 -2.30
N PHE A 116 -3.59 -7.02 -3.53
CA PHE A 116 -2.96 -5.77 -3.93
C PHE A 116 -3.93 -4.95 -4.76
N PHE A 117 -3.91 -3.65 -4.54
CA PHE A 117 -4.78 -2.72 -5.23
C PHE A 117 -4.31 -2.51 -6.68
N THR A 118 -3.00 -2.53 -6.89
CA THR A 118 -2.38 -2.39 -8.21
C THR A 118 -1.49 -3.58 -8.57
N GLN A 119 -1.26 -3.78 -9.86
CA GLN A 119 -0.30 -4.76 -10.35
C GLN A 119 1.11 -4.44 -9.85
N GLU A 120 1.48 -3.16 -9.81
CA GLU A 120 2.81 -2.70 -9.37
C GLU A 120 3.08 -3.07 -7.91
N GLU A 121 2.10 -2.89 -7.02
CA GLU A 121 2.19 -3.35 -5.62
C GLU A 121 2.43 -4.86 -5.54
N ALA A 122 1.73 -5.65 -6.36
CA ALA A 122 1.93 -7.10 -6.43
C ALA A 122 3.32 -7.47 -6.97
N GLU A 123 3.83 -6.71 -7.94
CA GLU A 123 5.18 -6.89 -8.51
C GLU A 123 6.27 -6.58 -7.48
N GLN A 124 6.12 -5.48 -6.75
CA GLN A 124 7.01 -5.09 -5.66
C GLN A 124 7.05 -6.18 -4.58
N GLU A 125 5.90 -6.66 -4.12
CA GLU A 125 5.83 -7.73 -3.11
C GLU A 125 6.39 -9.07 -3.63
N LEU A 126 6.11 -9.44 -4.89
CA LEU A 126 6.70 -10.64 -5.49
C LEU A 126 8.24 -10.55 -5.58
N ASN A 127 8.76 -9.39 -5.97
CA ASN A 127 10.20 -9.15 -6.06
C ASN A 127 10.85 -9.21 -4.68
N LYS A 128 10.20 -8.63 -3.67
CA LYS A 128 10.62 -8.71 -2.27
C LYS A 128 10.63 -10.14 -1.75
N ARG A 129 9.57 -10.93 -1.96
CA ARG A 129 9.53 -12.36 -1.58
C ARG A 129 10.68 -13.14 -2.23
N LYS A 130 10.97 -12.88 -3.52
CA LYS A 130 12.10 -13.51 -4.23
C LYS A 130 13.46 -13.07 -3.66
N ALA A 131 13.64 -11.79 -3.33
CA ALA A 131 14.85 -11.27 -2.71
C ALA A 131 15.10 -11.91 -1.33
N ILE A 132 14.06 -12.01 -0.49
CA ILE A 132 14.15 -12.71 0.81
C ILE A 132 14.64 -14.15 0.62
N GLN A 133 14.12 -14.87 -0.37
CA GLN A 133 14.55 -16.24 -0.65
C GLN A 133 16.01 -16.32 -1.13
N ARG A 134 16.47 -15.36 -1.93
CA ARG A 134 17.88 -15.29 -2.34
C ARG A 134 18.81 -15.05 -1.16
N VAL A 135 18.45 -14.14 -0.24
CA VAL A 135 19.22 -13.90 0.99
C VAL A 135 19.23 -15.16 1.88
N ARG A 136 18.08 -15.81 2.10
CA ARG A 136 18.02 -17.07 2.87
C ARG A 136 18.87 -18.17 2.26
N LYS A 137 18.84 -18.31 0.93
CA LYS A 137 19.69 -19.25 0.21
C LYS A 137 21.17 -18.93 0.40
N TYR A 138 21.55 -17.65 0.29
CA TYR A 138 22.92 -17.22 0.55
C TYR A 138 23.37 -17.57 1.97
N CYS A 139 22.53 -17.30 2.99
CA CYS A 139 22.85 -17.66 4.37
C CYS A 139 23.10 -19.17 4.50
N TYR A 140 22.20 -20.00 3.94
CA TYR A 140 22.34 -21.45 3.95
C TYR A 140 23.64 -21.93 3.28
N GLU A 141 23.95 -21.43 2.09
CA GLU A 141 25.15 -21.83 1.32
C GLU A 141 26.46 -21.41 2.02
N ASN A 142 26.41 -20.41 2.90
CA ASN A 142 27.57 -19.89 3.63
C ASN A 142 27.61 -20.32 5.11
N ASN A 143 26.74 -21.24 5.54
CA ASN A 143 26.62 -21.70 6.94
C ASN A 143 26.33 -20.58 7.94
N ILE A 144 25.58 -19.56 7.52
CA ILE A 144 25.11 -18.48 8.38
C ILE A 144 23.82 -18.94 9.07
N GLU A 145 23.87 -19.03 10.40
CA GLU A 145 22.71 -19.44 11.21
C GLU A 145 21.83 -18.24 11.57
N LEU A 146 20.58 -18.28 11.07
CA LEU A 146 19.53 -17.36 11.49
C LEU A 146 18.77 -17.95 12.68
N PHE A 147 18.23 -17.09 13.54
CA PHE A 147 17.24 -17.52 14.52
C PHE A 147 15.92 -17.90 13.82
N SER A 148 15.34 -19.02 14.23
CA SER A 148 13.94 -19.39 13.92
C SER A 148 12.94 -18.50 14.67
N ASP A 149 11.71 -18.48 14.18
CA ASP A 149 10.63 -17.75 14.87
C ASP A 149 10.35 -18.33 16.26
N GLU A 150 10.52 -19.64 16.45
CA GLU A 150 10.40 -20.32 17.75
C GLU A 150 11.49 -19.89 18.72
N GLU A 151 12.76 -19.90 18.30
CA GLU A 151 13.89 -19.44 19.11
C GLU A 151 13.72 -17.97 19.51
N LEU A 152 13.31 -17.11 18.56
CA LEU A 152 13.06 -15.70 18.85
C LEU A 152 11.92 -15.52 19.86
N LYS A 153 10.81 -16.26 19.73
CA LYS A 153 9.70 -16.18 20.69
C LYS A 153 10.16 -16.55 22.10
N GLU A 154 10.97 -17.59 22.24
CA GLU A 154 11.52 -18.01 23.53
C GLU A 154 12.47 -16.95 24.10
N ILE A 155 13.39 -16.42 23.29
CA ILE A 155 14.30 -15.35 23.69
C ILE A 155 13.53 -14.12 24.17
N LEU A 156 12.53 -13.68 23.41
CA LEU A 156 11.75 -12.48 23.73
C LEU A 156 10.95 -12.66 25.02
N LYS A 157 10.38 -13.85 25.25
CA LYS A 157 9.71 -14.18 26.51
C LYS A 157 10.68 -14.11 27.68
N ASN A 158 11.84 -14.76 27.56
CA ASN A 158 12.86 -14.76 28.61
C ASN A 158 13.41 -13.36 28.89
N ASN A 159 13.57 -12.52 27.86
CA ASN A 159 13.99 -11.13 28.01
C ASN A 159 12.93 -10.26 28.72
N ALA A 160 11.64 -10.64 28.66
CA ALA A 160 10.55 -9.91 29.32
C ALA A 160 10.37 -10.27 30.80
N ASP A 161 10.84 -11.44 31.23
CA ASP A 161 10.66 -11.95 32.62
C ASP A 161 11.62 -11.29 33.65
N ASP A 162 12.20 -10.12 33.35
CA ASP A 162 12.97 -9.24 34.26
C ASP A 162 14.08 -9.92 35.09
N ASN A 163 14.56 -11.09 34.66
CA ASN A 163 15.69 -11.75 35.29
C ASN A 163 16.97 -11.11 34.74
N TYR A 164 17.30 -9.90 35.25
CA TYR A 164 18.39 -8.98 34.84
C TYR A 164 19.79 -9.59 34.66
N LEU A 165 19.98 -10.88 34.91
CA LEU A 165 21.25 -11.58 34.83
C LEU A 165 21.57 -12.13 33.43
N LYS A 166 20.60 -12.27 32.51
CA LYS A 166 20.88 -12.80 31.16
C LYS A 166 19.92 -12.34 30.07
N ILE A 167 20.14 -11.13 29.55
CA ILE A 167 19.48 -10.66 28.32
C ILE A 167 20.19 -11.30 27.13
N THR A 168 19.44 -12.03 26.30
CA THR A 168 19.96 -12.56 25.04
C THR A 168 19.74 -11.53 23.94
N HIS A 169 20.83 -11.14 23.29
CA HIS A 169 20.81 -10.23 22.16
C HIS A 169 20.87 -11.02 20.85
N PHE A 170 20.37 -10.40 19.80
CA PHE A 170 20.48 -10.87 18.43
C PHE A 170 20.86 -9.70 17.53
N TYR A 171 21.42 -10.01 16.38
CA TYR A 171 21.83 -9.01 15.42
C TYR A 171 20.86 -8.93 14.26
N ASN A 172 20.64 -7.73 13.72
CA ASN A 172 19.73 -7.48 12.61
C ASN A 172 20.35 -6.47 11.63
N ILE A 173 19.79 -6.41 10.43
CA ILE A 173 20.16 -5.44 9.40
C ILE A 173 19.20 -4.26 9.48
N TYR A 174 19.72 -3.03 9.40
CA TYR A 174 18.89 -1.85 9.16
C TYR A 174 19.50 -0.98 8.07
N TYR A 175 18.65 -0.22 7.39
CA TYR A 175 19.07 0.80 6.44
C TYR A 175 19.09 2.17 7.12
N HIS A 176 20.18 2.91 6.95
CA HIS A 176 20.33 4.27 7.47
C HIS A 176 20.04 5.29 6.37
N GLU A 177 18.92 6.00 6.48
CA GLU A 177 18.40 6.92 5.46
C GLU A 177 19.36 8.06 5.08
N LEU A 178 20.13 8.58 6.05
CA LEU A 178 21.03 9.70 5.79
C LEU A 178 22.28 9.25 5.01
N ASP A 179 22.85 8.11 5.38
CA ASP A 179 24.08 7.59 4.77
C ASP A 179 23.80 6.72 3.54
N LYS A 180 22.53 6.37 3.33
CA LYS A 180 22.03 5.50 2.25
C LYS A 180 22.75 4.14 2.21
N GLN A 181 22.99 3.58 3.39
CA GLN A 181 23.77 2.36 3.59
C GLN A 181 23.12 1.44 4.62
N PHE A 182 23.44 0.15 4.50
CA PHE A 182 23.05 -0.86 5.47
C PHE A 182 24.09 -1.01 6.56
N TYR A 183 23.62 -1.24 7.79
CA TYR A 183 24.44 -1.47 8.96
C TYR A 183 23.90 -2.63 9.80
N SER A 184 24.79 -3.25 10.56
CA SER A 184 24.42 -4.18 11.62
C SER A 184 23.94 -3.42 12.86
N SER A 185 22.87 -3.92 13.47
CA SER A 185 22.38 -3.47 14.78
C SER A 185 22.32 -4.65 15.74
N ILE A 186 22.48 -4.35 17.03
CA ILE A 186 22.17 -5.28 18.12
C ILE A 186 20.79 -4.95 18.68
N SER A 187 19.99 -5.95 18.98
CA SER A 187 18.68 -5.78 19.60
C SER A 187 18.39 -6.88 20.61
N ASN A 188 17.53 -6.59 21.57
CA ASN A 188 16.96 -7.53 22.53
C ASN A 188 15.42 -7.63 22.42
N SER A 189 14.84 -6.92 21.45
CA SER A 189 13.41 -6.88 21.13
C SER A 189 13.17 -6.98 19.62
N LYS A 190 12.07 -7.63 19.22
CA LYS A 190 11.69 -7.79 17.81
C LYS A 190 11.15 -6.46 17.29
N LYS A 191 11.72 -5.93 16.22
CA LYS A 191 11.12 -4.81 15.47
C LYS A 191 10.28 -5.39 14.34
N TYR A 192 9.15 -4.75 14.05
CA TYR A 192 8.21 -5.20 13.01
C TYR A 192 8.79 -5.24 11.60
N ILE A 193 9.97 -4.64 11.37
CA ILE A 193 10.56 -4.44 10.03
C ILE A 193 11.72 -5.42 9.75
N ASP A 194 12.21 -6.20 10.73
CA ASP A 194 13.37 -7.05 10.46
C ASP A 194 12.96 -8.40 9.84
N TYR A 195 13.57 -8.73 8.70
CA TYR A 195 13.35 -10.00 7.98
C TYR A 195 14.30 -11.12 8.41
N PHE A 196 15.42 -10.76 9.06
CA PHE A 196 16.52 -11.66 9.40
C PHE A 196 17.09 -11.31 10.77
N TYR A 197 17.25 -12.33 11.61
CA TYR A 197 17.88 -12.23 12.92
C TYR A 197 19.04 -13.20 12.99
N PHE A 198 20.22 -12.68 13.27
CA PHE A 198 21.51 -13.37 13.21
C PHE A 198 22.06 -13.62 14.61
N LYS A 199 22.78 -14.74 14.76
CA LYS A 199 23.45 -15.11 16.02
C LYS A 199 24.77 -14.37 16.21
N GLU A 200 25.51 -14.13 15.13
CA GLU A 200 26.80 -13.45 15.12
C GLU A 200 26.75 -12.15 14.30
N ILE A 201 27.58 -11.16 14.66
CA ILE A 201 27.60 -9.86 13.98
C ILE A 201 28.31 -9.93 12.63
N GLU A 202 29.35 -10.75 12.52
CA GLU A 202 30.14 -10.97 11.31
C GLU A 202 29.27 -11.51 10.17
N ASP A 203 28.28 -12.35 10.50
CA ASP A 203 27.30 -12.88 9.55
C ASP A 203 26.43 -11.76 8.95
N VAL A 204 26.06 -10.77 9.76
CA VAL A 204 25.30 -9.59 9.31
C VAL A 204 26.11 -8.80 8.31
N GLU A 205 27.36 -8.50 8.64
CA GLU A 205 28.27 -7.76 7.77
C GLU A 205 28.52 -8.51 6.46
N GLN A 206 28.67 -9.83 6.52
CA GLN A 206 28.81 -10.69 5.36
C GLN A 206 27.56 -10.65 4.47
N VAL A 207 26.35 -10.71 5.04
CA VAL A 207 25.10 -10.59 4.26
C VAL A 207 24.96 -9.20 3.66
N ILE A 208 25.22 -8.13 4.42
CA ILE A 208 25.17 -6.76 3.90
C ILE A 208 26.06 -6.61 2.66
N LYS A 209 27.31 -7.09 2.76
CA LYS A 209 28.29 -6.98 1.68
C LYS A 209 27.90 -7.75 0.42
N ASN A 210 27.35 -8.96 0.58
CA ASN A 210 27.15 -9.88 -0.55
C ASN A 210 25.71 -9.90 -1.09
N CYS A 211 24.75 -9.39 -0.32
CA CYS A 211 23.34 -9.36 -0.68
C CYS A 211 22.76 -7.94 -0.78
N GLU A 212 23.61 -6.90 -0.89
CA GLU A 212 23.17 -5.49 -0.87
C GLU A 212 22.02 -5.20 -1.85
N SER A 213 22.12 -5.69 -3.09
CA SER A 213 21.07 -5.46 -4.10
C SER A 213 19.72 -6.09 -3.73
N ASP A 214 19.73 -7.25 -3.07
CA ASP A 214 18.53 -7.89 -2.57
C ASP A 214 17.99 -7.19 -1.33
N LEU A 215 18.87 -6.70 -0.45
CA LEU A 215 18.48 -5.91 0.71
C LEU A 215 17.79 -4.59 0.29
N LYS A 216 18.26 -3.92 -0.77
CA LYS A 216 17.59 -2.73 -1.34
C LYS A 216 16.14 -3.03 -1.74
N ILE A 217 15.89 -4.16 -2.39
CA ILE A 217 14.53 -4.60 -2.74
C ILE A 217 13.70 -4.89 -1.48
N ILE A 218 14.29 -5.54 -0.48
CA ILE A 218 13.59 -5.95 0.75
C ILE A 218 13.16 -4.76 1.61
N PHE A 219 14.06 -3.79 1.75
CA PHE A 219 13.83 -2.57 2.53
C PHE A 219 13.16 -1.46 1.72
N ASN A 220 13.00 -1.65 0.40
CA ASN A 220 12.40 -0.70 -0.53
C ASN A 220 13.15 0.65 -0.59
N VAL A 221 14.47 0.59 -0.81
CA VAL A 221 15.43 1.73 -0.75
C VAL A 221 16.42 1.76 -1.91
#